data_AF-X0TZ97-F1
#
_entry.id   AF-X0TZ97-F1
#
_cell.length_a   1.000
_cell.length_b   1.000
_cell.length_c   1.000
_cell.angle_alpha   90.00
_cell.angle_beta   90.00
_cell.angle_gamma   90.00
#
_symmetry.space_group_name_H-M   'P 1'
#
loop_
_entity.id
_entity.type
_entity.pdbx_description
1 polymer ?
#
loop_
_entity_poly.entity_id
_entity_poly.type
_entity_poly.pdbx_seq_one_letter_code
_entity_poly.pdbx_strand_id
1 'polypeptide(L)' 'AAQTFTQQLVMVGDYIAQQGTQVSFVANGIQFPTSQQASEYNKLIAPLPAQHQAFNQAWTTAVTATQ' A
#
# COMPACT_ATOMS: atom_id res chain seq x y z
N ALA A 1 8.06 3.31 -11.58
CA ALA A 1 7.74 3.84 -10.24
C ALA A 1 6.23 3.99 -10.03
N ALA A 2 5.54 4.86 -10.78
CA ALA A 2 4.08 5.05 -10.65
C ALA A 2 3.27 3.76 -10.81
N GLN A 3 3.43 3.04 -11.93
CA GLN A 3 2.69 1.80 -12.18
C GLN A 3 2.92 0.73 -11.11
N THR A 4 4.16 0.57 -10.63
CA THR A 4 4.51 -0.36 -9.55
C THR A 4 3.82 0.01 -8.24
N PHE A 5 3.87 1.29 -7.87
CA PHE A 5 3.23 1.80 -6.66
C PHE A 5 1.70 1.61 -6.71
N THR A 6 1.07 1.95 -7.84
CA THR A 6 -0.37 1.75 -8.03
C THR A 6 -0.76 0.28 -7.94
N GLN A 7 -0.02 -0.63 -8.57
CA GLN A 7 -0.30 -2.07 -8.47
C GLN A 7 -0.17 -2.58 -7.03
N GLN A 8 0.83 -2.11 -6.28
CA GLN A 8 0.98 -2.50 -4.88
C GLN A 8 -0.19 -2.04 -4.00
N LEU A 9 -0.68 -0.81 -4.22
CA LEU A 9 -1.85 -0.29 -3.50
C LEU A 9 -3.11 -1.09 -3.82
N VAL A 10 -3.30 -1.52 -5.08
CA VAL A 10 -4.42 -2.39 -5.46
C VAL A 10 -4.34 -3.72 -4.72
N MET A 11 -3.18 -4.38 -4.68
CA MET A 11 -3.02 -5.64 -3.95
C MET A 11 -3.32 -5.51 -2.45
N VAL A 12 -2.92 -4.40 -1.83
CA VAL A 12 -3.23 -4.11 -0.42
C VAL A 12 -4.74 -3.92 -0.22
N GLY A 13 -5.39 -3.15 -1.09
CA GLY A 13 -6.84 -2.93 -1.05
C GLY A 13 -7.65 -4.20 -1.26
N ASP A 14 -7.28 -5.00 -2.26
CA ASP A 14 -7.91 -6.29 -2.56
C ASP A 14 -7.76 -7.26 -1.38
N TYR A 15 -6.58 -7.31 -0.76
CA TYR A 15 -6.32 -8.15 0.40
C TYR A 15 -7.25 -7.81 1.57
N ILE A 16 -7.41 -6.52 1.88
CA ILE A 16 -8.32 -6.04 2.91
C ILE A 16 -9.76 -6.39 2.54
N ALA A 17 -10.18 -6.11 1.31
CA ALA A 17 -11.55 -6.35 0.84
C ALA A 17 -11.94 -7.84 0.92
N GLN A 18 -11.00 -8.75 0.61
CA GLN A 18 -11.20 -10.19 0.69
C GLN A 18 -11.43 -10.70 2.12
N GLN A 19 -11.00 -9.97 3.16
CA GLN A 19 -11.27 -10.37 4.55
C GLN A 19 -12.73 -10.10 4.95
N GLY A 20 -13.47 -9.32 4.16
CA GLY A 20 -14.87 -8.95 4.42
C GLY A 20 -15.03 -8.18 5.73
N THR A 21 -16.08 -8.48 6.49
CA THR A 21 -16.41 -7.81 7.77
C THR A 21 -15.56 -8.27 8.95
N GLN A 22 -14.59 -9.16 8.73
CA GLN A 22 -13.76 -9.71 9.81
C GLN A 22 -12.59 -8.78 10.19
N VAL A 23 -12.32 -7.77 9.38
CA VAL A 23 -11.27 -6.77 9.61
C VAL A 23 -11.87 -5.50 10.19
N SER A 24 -11.29 -5.01 11.27
CA SER A 24 -11.69 -3.75 11.91
C SER A 24 -10.67 -2.65 11.65
N PHE A 25 -11.12 -1.51 11.15
CA PHE A 25 -10.31 -0.30 11.08
C PHE A 25 -10.43 0.43 12.42
N VAL A 26 -9.30 0.63 13.09
CA VAL A 26 -9.19 1.37 14.35
C VAL A 26 -8.32 2.60 14.15
N ALA A 27 -8.29 3.52 15.12
CA ALA A 27 -7.70 4.85 14.97
C ALA A 27 -6.25 4.88 14.43
N ASN A 28 -5.46 3.82 14.65
CA ASN A 28 -4.05 3.75 14.24
C ASN A 28 -3.70 2.47 13.46
N GLY A 29 -4.68 1.76 12.90
CA GLY A 29 -4.37 0.56 12.14
C GLY A 29 -5.55 -0.32 11.79
N ILE A 30 -5.20 -1.53 11.39
CA ILE A 30 -6.13 -2.56 10.94
C ILE A 30 -5.97 -3.76 11.86
N GLN A 31 -7.06 -4.18 12.51
CA GLN A 31 -7.10 -5.40 13.29
C GLN A 31 -7.56 -6.56 12.42
N PHE A 32 -6.72 -7.60 12.36
CA PHE A 32 -7.05 -8.86 11.71
C PHE A 32 -7.43 -9.92 12.76
N PRO A 33 -8.36 -10.84 12.45
CA PRO A 33 -8.74 -11.93 13.35
C PRO A 33 -7.58 -12.84 13.73
N THR A 34 -6.61 -13.02 12.82
CA THR A 34 -5.46 -13.89 13.03
C THR A 34 -4.14 -13.16 12.79
N SER A 35 -3.09 -13.62 13.46
CA SER A 35 -1.72 -13.14 13.25
C SER A 35 -1.20 -13.43 11.85
N GLN A 36 -1.65 -14.52 11.23
CA GLN A 36 -1.28 -14.87 9.87
C GLN A 36 -1.83 -13.85 8.87
N GLN A 37 -3.08 -13.42 9.02
CA GLN A 37 -3.65 -12.37 8.18
C GLN A 37 -2.90 -11.04 8.34
N ALA A 38 -2.62 -10.64 9.60
CA ALA A 38 -1.82 -9.44 9.86
C ALA A 38 -0.42 -9.52 9.23
N SER A 39 0.22 -10.70 9.27
CA SER A 39 1.55 -10.90 8.70
C SER A 39 1.56 -10.76 7.18
N GLU A 40 0.55 -11.31 6.48
CA GLU A 40 0.44 -11.14 5.03
C GLU A 40 0.14 -9.69 4.65
N TYR A 41 -0.76 -9.01 5.37
CA TYR A 41 -0.97 -7.57 5.19
C TYR A 41 0.33 -6.76 5.37
N ASN A 42 1.08 -7.03 6.45
CA ASN A 42 2.33 -6.34 6.76
C ASN A 42 3.37 -6.52 5.64
N LYS A 43 3.46 -7.71 5.03
CA LYS A 43 4.32 -7.95 3.86
C LYS A 43 3.88 -7.10 2.66
N LEU A 44 2.58 -6.99 2.42
CA LEU A 44 2.02 -6.21 1.30
C LEU A 44 2.26 -4.71 1.48
N ILE A 45 2.25 -4.18 2.71
CA ILE A 45 2.47 -2.75 2.95
C ILE A 45 3.95 -2.37 3.14
N ALA A 46 4.82 -3.33 3.49
CA ALA A 46 6.24 -3.09 3.73
C ALA A 46 6.97 -2.31 2.60
N PRO A 47 6.74 -2.57 1.30
CA PRO A 47 7.42 -1.83 0.24
C PRO A 47 6.81 -0.45 -0.06
N LEU A 48 5.60 -0.13 0.44
CA LEU A 48 4.88 1.09 0.06
C LEU A 48 5.65 2.40 0.36
N PRO A 49 6.33 2.58 1.51
CA PRO A 49 7.04 3.83 1.78
C PRO A 49 8.14 4.10 0.75
N ALA A 50 8.93 3.08 0.40
CA ALA A 50 10.00 3.20 -0.59
C ALA A 50 9.44 3.43 -2.01
N GLN A 51 8.36 2.74 -2.37
CA GLN A 51 7.70 2.93 -3.66
C GLN A 51 7.06 4.32 -3.80
N HIS A 52 6.48 4.86 -2.72
CA HIS A 52 5.96 6.22 -2.68
C HIS A 52 7.07 7.26 -2.86
N GLN A 53 8.22 7.09 -2.21
CA GLN A 53 9.37 7.96 -2.40
C GLN A 53 9.87 7.91 -3.85
N ALA A 54 10.02 6.72 -4.43
CA ALA A 54 10.45 6.55 -5.82
C ALA A 54 9.45 7.17 -6.81
N PHE A 55 8.14 7.09 -6.51
CA PHE A 55 7.11 7.77 -7.28
C PHE A 55 7.28 9.29 -7.23
N ASN A 56 7.41 9.89 -6.04
CA ASN A 56 7.54 11.33 -5.90
C ASN A 56 8.80 11.89 -6.57
N GLN A 57 9.92 11.14 -6.52
CA GLN A 57 11.13 11.49 -7.25
C GLN A 57 10.91 11.50 -8.77
N ALA A 58 10.30 10.44 -9.30
CA ALA A 58 9.98 10.34 -10.72
C ALA A 58 9.01 11.44 -11.18
N TRP A 59 7.97 11.72 -10.37
CA TRP A 59 7.00 12.79 -10.62
C TRP A 59 7.66 14.17 -10.67
N THR A 60 8.46 14.49 -9.64
CA THR A 60 9.17 15.78 -9.56
C THR A 60 10.10 15.97 -10.75
N THR A 61 10.79 14.91 -11.17
CA THR A 61 11.67 14.92 -12.34
C THR A 61 10.87 15.20 -13.62
N ALA A 62 9.74 14.52 -13.81
CA ALA A 62 8.88 14.69 -14.99
C ALA A 62 8.27 16.11 -15.07
N VAL A 63 7.79 16.64 -13.94
CA VAL A 63 7.24 18.01 -13.87
C VAL A 63 8.33 19.06 -14.12
N THR A 64 9.53 18.87 -13.58
CA THR A 64 10.65 19.78 -13.86
C THR A 64 11.06 19.76 -15.33
N ALA A 65 11.06 18.58 -15.96
CA ALA A 65 11.46 18.43 -17.37
C ALA A 65 10.43 18.99 -18.37
N THR A 66 9.23 19.32 -17.92
CA THR A 66 8.14 19.87 -18.77
C THR A 66 7.89 21.36 -18.55
N GLN A 67 8.69 22.00 -17.68
CA GLN A 67 8.75 23.46 -17.48
C GLN A 67 9.88 24.06 -18.32
#